data_AF-W6Y9Z5-F1
#
_entry.id   AF-W6Y9Z5-F1
#
_cell.length_a   1.000
_cell.length_b   1.000
_cell.length_c   1.000
_cell.angle_alpha   90.00
_cell.angle_beta   90.00
_cell.angle_gamma   90.00
#
_symmetry.space_group_name_H-M   'P 1'
#
loop_
_entity.id
_entity.type
_entity.pdbx_description
1 polymer ?
#
loop_
_entity_poly.entity_id
_entity_poly.type
_entity_poly.pdbx_seq_one_letter_code
_entity_poly.pdbx_strand_id
1 'polypeptide(L)'
;MNSLQNLASQSLPLYLPWSKDYIAIGSGFNSAAIESDSSPWVSKYPYMIDNAKCIVEIDGAVSSYREGNSSSSAQHSEHLSASLGVTVGCKFLSASVAGSYDKSVSDNLANISIRAGHIRFKADPGLTPYARNVLCKSEKEFRSIFGDYYVAGYQIGAEVGGCVTVTQSDQSEEKQVQVQATAKVLWMKKTISTTTSSKEVSSDHSISFNGYDTLRQRTEEVKGTNLEEIHQMSKACMDRIGNLQATVEQTILDLGLGTDAGVSVKDFARLCESGLVVQLILAPYSKLAEYVALTSSHSLDIQ
;
A
#
# COMPACT_ATOMS: atom_id res chain seq x y z
N MET A 1 -7.48 -5.69 -15.46
CA MET A 1 -6.41 -5.52 -14.45
C MET A 1 -5.57 -6.80 -14.41
N ASN A 2 -4.25 -6.71 -14.32
CA ASN A 2 -3.40 -7.88 -14.12
C ASN A 2 -3.42 -8.25 -12.63
N SER A 3 -3.82 -9.47 -12.29
CA SER A 3 -3.65 -9.98 -10.91
C SER A 3 -2.16 -10.09 -10.58
N LEU A 4 -1.80 -10.04 -9.29
CA LEU A 4 -0.41 -10.25 -8.85
C LEU A 4 0.11 -11.62 -9.32
N GLN A 5 -0.76 -12.63 -9.41
CA GLN A 5 -0.44 -13.93 -9.96
C GLN A 5 -0.03 -13.86 -11.44
N ASN A 6 -0.68 -13.01 -12.25
CA ASN A 6 -0.34 -12.81 -13.66
C ASN A 6 0.98 -12.04 -13.85
N LEU A 7 1.29 -11.09 -12.97
CA LEU A 7 2.60 -10.43 -12.97
C LEU A 7 3.70 -11.42 -12.55
N ALA A 8 3.41 -12.21 -11.52
CA ALA A 8 4.34 -13.20 -11.00
C ALA A 8 4.68 -14.28 -12.02
N SER A 9 3.68 -14.79 -12.75
CA SER A 9 3.87 -15.81 -13.81
C SER A 9 4.74 -15.31 -14.97
N GLN A 10 4.81 -13.99 -15.18
CA GLN A 10 5.66 -13.34 -16.18
C GLN A 10 7.05 -12.95 -15.62
N SER A 11 7.35 -13.28 -14.36
CA SER A 11 8.59 -12.84 -13.69
C SER A 11 8.79 -11.32 -13.75
N LEU A 12 7.72 -10.56 -13.54
CA LEU A 12 7.75 -9.09 -13.46
C LEU A 12 7.84 -8.64 -12.00
N PRO A 13 8.45 -7.48 -11.70
CA PRO A 13 8.46 -6.92 -10.36
C PRO A 13 7.05 -6.81 -9.78
N LEU A 14 6.91 -7.10 -8.49
CA LEU A 14 5.66 -6.99 -7.75
C LEU A 14 5.73 -5.82 -6.79
N TYR A 15 4.61 -5.14 -6.64
CA TYR A 15 4.49 -3.94 -5.82
C TYR A 15 3.38 -4.17 -4.80
N LEU A 16 3.74 -4.42 -3.55
CA LEU A 16 2.79 -4.81 -2.50
C LEU A 16 2.58 -3.66 -1.52
N PRO A 17 1.33 -3.28 -1.16
CA PRO A 17 1.11 -2.28 -0.13
C PRO A 17 1.75 -2.70 1.19
N TRP A 18 2.28 -1.71 1.91
CA TRP A 18 2.85 -1.92 3.24
C TRP A 18 1.78 -2.34 4.26
N SER A 19 2.13 -3.29 5.14
CA SER A 19 1.35 -3.68 6.32
C SER A 19 2.13 -3.37 7.60
N LYS A 20 1.47 -3.42 8.76
CA LYS A 20 2.11 -3.10 10.06
C LYS A 20 3.29 -4.02 10.42
N ASP A 21 3.38 -5.17 9.78
CA ASP A 21 4.42 -6.16 10.06
C ASP A 21 5.72 -5.74 9.38
N TYR A 22 6.80 -5.65 10.17
CA TYR A 22 8.12 -5.38 9.64
C TYR A 22 8.58 -6.50 8.69
N ILE A 23 8.77 -6.17 7.41
CA ILE A 23 9.34 -7.08 6.41
C ILE A 23 10.66 -6.48 5.90
N ALA A 24 11.78 -7.11 6.27
CA ALA A 24 13.12 -6.63 5.94
C ALA A 24 13.42 -6.69 4.43
N ILE A 25 14.20 -5.75 3.91
CA ILE A 25 14.80 -5.87 2.58
C ILE A 25 15.65 -7.17 2.52
N GLY A 26 15.49 -7.94 1.45
CA GLY A 26 16.10 -9.25 1.26
C GLY A 26 15.23 -10.43 1.71
N SER A 27 14.10 -10.19 2.37
CA SER A 27 13.14 -11.25 2.73
C SER A 27 12.61 -11.96 1.49
N GLY A 28 12.50 -13.29 1.57
CA GLY A 28 11.97 -14.12 0.50
C GLY A 28 10.43 -14.10 0.44
N PHE A 29 9.90 -14.26 -0.76
CA PHE A 29 8.47 -14.28 -1.04
C PHE A 29 8.14 -15.37 -2.05
N ASN A 30 7.10 -16.16 -1.76
CA ASN A 30 6.59 -17.22 -2.62
C ASN A 30 5.30 -16.78 -3.31
N SER A 31 5.38 -16.44 -4.59
CA SER A 31 4.24 -15.96 -5.36
C SER A 31 3.13 -17.00 -5.53
N ALA A 32 3.44 -18.29 -5.49
CA ALA A 32 2.43 -19.34 -5.56
C ALA A 32 1.50 -19.37 -4.34
N ALA A 33 1.89 -18.72 -3.24
CA ALA A 33 1.11 -18.62 -2.01
C ALA A 33 0.25 -17.34 -1.93
N ILE A 34 0.25 -16.46 -2.97
CA ILE A 34 -0.53 -15.20 -2.97
C ILE A 34 -2.02 -15.45 -2.74
N GLU A 35 -2.58 -16.49 -3.36
CA GLU A 35 -4.01 -16.85 -3.26
C GLU A 35 -4.30 -17.86 -2.13
N SER A 36 -3.26 -18.32 -1.44
CA SER A 36 -3.34 -19.27 -0.33
C SER A 36 -3.81 -18.60 0.96
N ASP A 37 -4.30 -19.40 1.91
CA ASP A 37 -4.54 -18.96 3.28
C ASP A 37 -3.24 -18.95 4.14
N SER A 38 -2.13 -19.44 3.60
CA SER A 38 -0.80 -19.41 4.24
C SER A 38 -0.03 -18.13 3.92
N SER A 39 0.85 -17.69 4.83
CA SER A 39 1.77 -16.57 4.57
C SER A 39 2.67 -16.84 3.36
N PRO A 40 2.79 -15.89 2.40
CA PRO A 40 3.72 -16.01 1.28
C PRO A 40 5.17 -15.65 1.66
N TRP A 41 5.40 -15.12 2.87
CA TRP A 41 6.72 -14.73 3.35
C TRP A 41 7.55 -15.93 3.79
N VAL A 42 8.82 -15.96 3.39
CA VAL A 42 9.75 -17.04 3.67
C VAL A 42 10.79 -16.59 4.71
N SER A 43 11.01 -17.41 5.74
CA SER A 43 11.89 -17.05 6.88
C SER A 43 13.38 -17.16 6.61
N LYS A 44 13.79 -17.82 5.52
CA LYS A 44 15.19 -18.00 5.14
C LYS A 44 15.61 -16.98 4.10
N TYR A 45 16.73 -16.29 4.38
CA TYR A 45 17.34 -15.33 3.47
C TYR A 45 18.40 -16.04 2.61
N PRO A 46 18.35 -15.95 1.28
CA PRO A 46 19.40 -16.52 0.44
C PRO A 46 20.65 -15.64 0.36
N TYR A 47 20.67 -14.47 1.01
CA TYR A 47 21.67 -13.42 0.83
C TYR A 47 22.61 -13.21 2.01
N MET A 48 23.80 -12.68 1.71
CA MET A 48 24.71 -12.11 2.70
C MET A 48 24.34 -10.63 2.97
N ILE A 49 23.41 -10.39 3.90
CA ILE A 49 22.82 -9.05 4.14
C ILE A 49 23.58 -8.19 5.17
N ASP A 50 24.42 -8.78 6.02
CA ASP A 50 25.00 -8.10 7.19
C ASP A 50 25.84 -6.85 6.85
N ASN A 51 26.42 -6.82 5.64
CA ASN A 51 27.22 -5.69 5.13
C ASN A 51 26.57 -4.98 3.94
N ALA A 52 25.34 -5.34 3.57
CA ALA A 52 24.66 -4.73 2.45
C ALA A 52 24.34 -3.26 2.78
N LYS A 53 24.77 -2.36 1.89
CA LYS A 53 24.43 -0.94 1.98
C LYS A 53 23.21 -0.67 1.12
N CYS A 54 22.30 0.15 1.62
CA CYS A 54 21.20 0.65 0.82
C CYS A 54 21.39 2.13 0.50
N ILE A 55 20.89 2.52 -0.67
CA ILE A 55 20.78 3.91 -1.09
C ILE A 55 19.34 4.33 -0.83
N VAL A 56 19.20 5.57 -0.36
CA VAL A 56 17.92 6.27 -0.28
C VAL A 56 17.94 7.33 -1.36
N GLU A 57 17.05 7.20 -2.34
CA GLU A 57 16.86 8.17 -3.41
C GLU A 57 15.57 8.92 -3.10
N ILE A 58 15.71 10.16 -2.64
CA ILE A 58 14.58 11.08 -2.44
C ILE A 58 14.44 11.88 -3.72
N ASP A 59 13.55 11.41 -4.59
CA ASP A 59 13.13 12.16 -5.76
C ASP A 59 12.09 13.18 -5.33
N GLY A 60 12.21 14.44 -5.76
CA GLY A 60 11.26 15.51 -5.39
C GLY A 60 9.81 15.00 -5.40
N ALA A 61 9.08 15.22 -4.30
CA ALA A 61 7.86 14.48 -4.01
C ALA A 61 6.83 14.56 -5.16
N VAL A 62 6.53 13.42 -5.78
CA VAL A 62 5.45 13.31 -6.76
C VAL A 62 4.16 13.12 -5.98
N SER A 63 3.36 14.17 -5.93
CA SER A 63 2.03 14.14 -5.33
C SER A 63 0.97 13.79 -6.37
N SER A 64 0.06 12.89 -6.05
CA SER A 64 -1.19 12.71 -6.79
C SER A 64 -2.38 12.97 -5.87
N TYR A 65 -3.20 13.94 -6.25
CA TYR A 65 -4.48 14.23 -5.60
C TYR A 65 -5.61 13.73 -6.49
N ARG A 66 -6.58 13.03 -5.89
CA ARG A 66 -7.78 12.59 -6.60
C ARG A 66 -9.01 12.82 -5.75
N GLU A 67 -10.07 13.24 -6.42
CA GLU A 67 -11.39 13.46 -5.88
C GLU A 67 -12.39 12.85 -6.85
N GLY A 68 -13.32 12.05 -6.35
CA GLY A 68 -14.24 11.27 -7.19
C GLY A 68 -15.59 11.05 -6.52
N ASN A 69 -16.64 11.03 -7.34
CA ASN A 69 -17.99 10.69 -6.94
C ASN A 69 -18.44 9.48 -7.77
N SER A 70 -18.98 8.45 -7.11
CA SER A 70 -19.58 7.28 -7.78
C SER A 70 -20.97 7.06 -7.19
N SER A 71 -21.79 6.28 -7.89
CA SER A 71 -23.17 5.95 -7.51
C SER A 71 -23.51 4.48 -7.79
N SER A 72 -22.52 3.61 -8.07
CA SER A 72 -22.76 2.21 -8.43
C SER A 72 -21.72 1.25 -7.88
N SER A 73 -22.17 0.05 -7.54
CA SER A 73 -21.35 -0.95 -6.87
C SER A 73 -20.41 -1.77 -7.75
N ALA A 74 -20.66 -1.80 -9.07
CA ALA A 74 -19.79 -2.46 -10.03
C ALA A 74 -18.47 -1.70 -10.29
N GLN A 75 -18.42 -0.40 -9.94
CA GLN A 75 -17.24 0.47 -10.09
C GLN A 75 -16.29 0.42 -8.88
N HIS A 76 -16.65 -0.31 -7.81
CA HIS A 76 -15.89 -0.38 -6.57
C HIS A 76 -14.47 -0.93 -6.77
N SER A 77 -14.31 -2.10 -7.40
CA SER A 77 -12.99 -2.74 -7.57
C SER A 77 -12.06 -2.00 -8.55
N GLU A 78 -12.63 -1.31 -9.55
CA GLU A 78 -11.86 -0.60 -10.57
C GLU A 78 -11.33 0.76 -10.08
N HIS A 79 -12.11 1.50 -9.30
CA HIS A 79 -11.66 2.76 -8.68
C HIS A 79 -10.60 2.54 -7.58
N LEU A 80 -10.62 1.40 -6.91
CA LEU A 80 -9.73 1.07 -5.78
C LEU A 80 -8.32 0.65 -6.22
N SER A 81 -8.22 -0.20 -7.25
CA SER A 81 -6.91 -0.56 -7.83
C SER A 81 -6.25 0.63 -8.55
N ALA A 82 -7.05 1.55 -9.09
CA ALA A 82 -6.54 2.78 -9.69
C ALA A 82 -6.12 3.86 -8.67
N SER A 83 -6.76 3.96 -7.50
CA SER A 83 -6.54 5.04 -6.50
C SER A 83 -5.43 4.73 -5.49
N LEU A 84 -5.18 3.45 -5.20
CA LEU A 84 -4.17 3.00 -4.24
C LEU A 84 -2.92 2.40 -4.93
N GLY A 85 -2.99 2.14 -6.24
CA GLY A 85 -2.00 1.28 -6.92
C GLY A 85 -1.94 -0.14 -6.30
N VAL A 86 -2.96 -0.50 -5.53
CA VAL A 86 -3.05 -1.77 -4.81
C VAL A 86 -3.72 -2.78 -5.71
N THR A 87 -3.08 -3.94 -5.87
CA THR A 87 -3.72 -5.06 -6.53
C THR A 87 -4.76 -5.66 -5.57
N VAL A 88 -6.04 -5.43 -5.86
CA VAL A 88 -7.17 -6.05 -5.16
C VAL A 88 -7.03 -7.58 -5.24
N GLY A 89 -7.27 -8.29 -4.13
CA GLY A 89 -7.36 -9.77 -4.12
C GLY A 89 -6.32 -10.53 -3.29
N CYS A 90 -5.47 -9.88 -2.51
CA CYS A 90 -4.51 -10.58 -1.64
C CYS A 90 -5.06 -10.79 -0.24
N LYS A 91 -5.49 -12.02 0.08
CA LYS A 91 -5.96 -12.41 1.42
C LYS A 91 -4.93 -12.09 2.52
N PHE A 92 -3.64 -12.24 2.22
CA PHE A 92 -2.56 -11.94 3.17
C PHE A 92 -2.34 -10.43 3.42
N LEU A 93 -2.87 -9.54 2.55
CA LEU A 93 -2.76 -8.08 2.67
C LEU A 93 -3.92 -7.43 3.45
N SER A 94 -4.81 -8.25 4.02
CA SER A 94 -5.95 -7.79 4.85
C SER A 94 -5.52 -6.94 6.07
N ALA A 95 -4.25 -6.99 6.46
CA ALA A 95 -3.66 -6.20 7.56
C ALA A 95 -3.14 -4.81 7.15
N SER A 96 -3.12 -4.47 5.85
CA SER A 96 -2.75 -3.14 5.40
C SER A 96 -3.88 -2.15 5.66
N VAL A 97 -3.53 -0.93 6.07
CA VAL A 97 -4.49 0.16 6.34
C VAL A 97 -5.34 0.46 5.10
N ALA A 98 -4.74 0.40 3.92
CA ALA A 98 -5.43 0.54 2.63
C ALA A 98 -6.36 -0.65 2.31
N GLY A 99 -5.95 -1.88 2.61
CA GLY A 99 -6.76 -3.09 2.38
C GLY A 99 -7.93 -3.26 3.36
N SER A 100 -7.80 -2.78 4.60
CA SER A 100 -8.92 -2.74 5.55
C SER A 100 -9.98 -1.71 5.14
N TYR A 101 -9.56 -0.57 4.58
CA TYR A 101 -10.44 0.45 4.03
C TYR A 101 -11.22 -0.04 2.79
N ASP A 102 -10.57 -0.81 1.90
CA ASP A 102 -11.12 -1.42 0.67
C ASP A 102 -12.49 -2.12 0.85
N LYS A 103 -12.73 -2.71 2.03
CA LYS A 103 -13.95 -3.49 2.31
C LYS A 103 -15.20 -2.63 2.61
N SER A 104 -15.05 -1.32 2.80
CA SER A 104 -16.04 -0.48 3.49
C SER A 104 -16.66 0.67 2.69
N VAL A 105 -16.19 0.94 1.46
CA VAL A 105 -16.46 2.23 0.79
C VAL A 105 -17.57 2.17 -0.25
N SER A 106 -18.56 3.06 -0.10
CA SER A 106 -19.38 3.59 -1.19
C SER A 106 -19.35 5.13 -1.15
N ASP A 107 -19.28 5.77 -2.30
CA ASP A 107 -19.51 7.20 -2.59
C ASP A 107 -18.62 8.28 -1.89
N ASN A 108 -18.47 9.44 -2.57
CA ASN A 108 -17.65 10.63 -2.23
C ASN A 108 -16.27 10.35 -1.61
N LEU A 109 -15.24 10.21 -2.45
CA LEU A 109 -13.87 9.94 -2.04
C LEU A 109 -12.96 11.14 -2.37
N ALA A 110 -12.09 11.50 -1.43
CA ALA A 110 -10.83 12.17 -1.79
C ALA A 110 -9.66 11.51 -1.07
N ASN A 111 -8.56 11.41 -1.82
CA ASN A 111 -7.31 10.90 -1.31
C ASN A 111 -6.14 11.66 -1.93
N ILE A 112 -5.05 11.68 -1.18
CA ILE A 112 -3.76 12.13 -1.66
C ILE A 112 -2.75 11.01 -1.40
N SER A 113 -1.92 10.77 -2.41
CA SER A 113 -0.82 9.83 -2.36
C SER A 113 0.46 10.58 -2.72
N ILE A 114 1.39 10.61 -1.77
CA ILE A 114 2.72 11.19 -1.92
C ILE A 114 3.71 10.06 -2.13
N ARG A 115 4.51 10.17 -3.18
CA ARG A 115 5.67 9.33 -3.44
C ARG A 115 6.90 10.22 -3.36
N ALA A 116 7.72 10.00 -2.34
CA ALA A 116 8.85 10.88 -2.02
C ALA A 116 10.21 10.27 -2.35
N GLY A 117 10.25 8.99 -2.72
CA GLY A 117 11.50 8.33 -3.05
C GLY A 117 11.44 6.83 -2.82
N HIS A 118 12.59 6.18 -2.91
CA HIS A 118 12.70 4.75 -2.71
C HIS A 118 14.01 4.39 -2.01
N ILE A 119 13.99 3.23 -1.35
CA ILE A 119 15.16 2.62 -0.72
C ILE A 119 15.41 1.30 -1.42
N ARG A 120 16.66 1.08 -1.83
CA ARG A 120 17.09 -0.15 -2.50
C ARG A 120 18.52 -0.48 -2.12
N PHE A 121 18.93 -1.72 -2.37
CA PHE A 121 20.34 -2.07 -2.27
C PHE A 121 21.20 -1.20 -3.20
N LYS A 122 22.37 -0.78 -2.70
CA LYS A 122 23.38 -0.05 -3.47
C LYS A 122 23.93 -0.90 -4.62
N ALA A 123 24.08 -2.19 -4.36
CA ALA A 123 24.46 -3.21 -5.31
C ALA A 123 23.71 -4.50 -4.95
N ASP A 124 23.40 -5.32 -5.95
CA ASP A 124 22.69 -6.58 -5.72
C ASP A 124 23.39 -7.42 -4.64
N PRO A 125 22.64 -7.90 -3.64
CA PRO A 125 23.23 -8.71 -2.58
C PRO A 125 23.66 -10.07 -3.13
N GLY A 126 24.86 -10.51 -2.76
CA GLY A 126 25.37 -11.82 -3.16
C GLY A 126 24.65 -12.96 -2.42
N LEU A 127 24.41 -14.05 -3.15
CA LEU A 127 23.86 -15.28 -2.59
C LEU A 127 24.86 -15.92 -1.61
N THR A 128 24.33 -16.50 -0.53
CA THR A 128 25.12 -17.31 0.40
C THR A 128 25.65 -18.57 -0.31
N PRO A 129 26.78 -19.15 0.16
CA PRO A 129 27.28 -20.41 -0.40
C PRO A 129 26.26 -21.54 -0.41
N TYR A 130 25.41 -21.61 0.62
CA TYR A 130 24.31 -22.58 0.69
C TYR A 130 23.27 -22.34 -0.41
N ALA A 131 22.81 -21.10 -0.56
CA ALA A 131 21.84 -20.72 -1.59
C ALA A 131 22.36 -20.99 -3.01
N ARG A 132 23.65 -20.69 -3.28
CA ARG A 132 24.32 -21.03 -4.55
C ARG A 132 24.31 -22.53 -4.81
N ASN A 133 24.73 -23.34 -3.84
CA ASN A 133 24.78 -24.79 -3.99
C ASN A 133 23.40 -25.41 -4.21
N VAL A 134 22.35 -24.89 -3.56
CA VAL A 134 20.97 -25.31 -3.83
C VAL A 134 20.56 -24.93 -5.25
N LEU A 135 20.82 -23.67 -5.66
CA LEU A 135 20.45 -23.18 -6.99
C LEU A 135 21.12 -23.97 -8.11
N CYS A 136 22.41 -24.25 -7.98
CA CYS A 136 23.16 -25.05 -8.95
C CYS A 136 22.66 -26.49 -9.07
N LYS A 137 21.93 -27.02 -8.09
CA LYS A 137 21.35 -28.37 -8.16
C LYS A 137 19.93 -28.35 -8.69
N SER A 138 19.13 -27.37 -8.26
CA SER A 138 17.73 -27.29 -8.64
C SER A 138 17.13 -25.92 -8.36
N GLU A 139 16.67 -25.24 -9.41
CA GLU A 139 15.84 -24.04 -9.28
C GLU A 139 14.54 -24.31 -8.51
N LYS A 140 13.97 -25.52 -8.67
CA LYS A 140 12.74 -25.91 -7.96
C LYS A 140 12.99 -26.00 -6.45
N GLU A 141 14.11 -26.59 -6.04
CA GLU A 141 14.48 -26.68 -4.63
C GLU A 141 14.79 -25.30 -4.05
N PHE A 142 15.53 -24.46 -4.80
CA PHE A 142 15.79 -23.08 -4.42
C PHE A 142 14.49 -22.32 -4.14
N ARG A 143 13.54 -22.37 -5.08
CA ARG A 143 12.23 -21.72 -4.93
C ARG A 143 11.46 -22.25 -3.74
N SER A 144 11.52 -23.55 -3.47
CA SER A 144 10.84 -24.14 -2.31
C SER A 144 11.41 -23.65 -0.97
N ILE A 145 12.70 -23.27 -0.93
CA ILE A 145 13.39 -22.88 0.30
C ILE A 145 13.38 -21.36 0.52
N PHE A 146 13.52 -20.58 -0.55
CA PHE A 146 13.73 -19.13 -0.49
C PHE A 146 12.63 -18.30 -1.16
N GLY A 147 11.68 -18.96 -1.82
CA GLY A 147 10.70 -18.30 -2.69
C GLY A 147 11.24 -17.99 -4.08
N ASP A 148 10.41 -17.38 -4.92
CA ASP A 148 10.73 -16.94 -6.27
C ASP A 148 10.95 -15.42 -6.38
N TYR A 149 10.59 -14.67 -5.34
CA TYR A 149 10.82 -13.24 -5.21
C TYR A 149 11.58 -12.91 -3.92
N TYR A 150 12.16 -11.71 -3.89
CA TYR A 150 12.67 -11.10 -2.67
C TYR A 150 12.26 -9.64 -2.59
N VAL A 151 12.22 -9.09 -1.37
CA VAL A 151 12.05 -7.65 -1.15
C VAL A 151 13.33 -6.93 -1.57
N ALA A 152 13.28 -6.27 -2.72
CA ALA A 152 14.40 -5.52 -3.29
C ALA A 152 14.51 -4.10 -2.72
N GLY A 153 13.41 -3.57 -2.19
CA GLY A 153 13.36 -2.22 -1.68
C GLY A 153 12.01 -1.80 -1.13
N TYR A 154 11.96 -0.54 -0.72
CA TYR A 154 10.77 0.14 -0.22
C TYR A 154 10.48 1.38 -1.07
N GLN A 155 9.21 1.64 -1.33
CA GLN A 155 8.74 2.94 -1.75
C GLN A 155 8.44 3.79 -0.52
N ILE A 156 8.99 4.99 -0.48
CA ILE A 156 8.86 5.96 0.60
C ILE A 156 7.81 7.01 0.23
N GLY A 157 6.96 7.36 1.19
CA GLY A 157 5.88 8.32 1.02
C GLY A 157 4.79 8.16 2.08
N ALA A 158 3.60 8.64 1.76
CA ALA A 158 2.42 8.39 2.56
C ALA A 158 1.15 8.55 1.72
N GLU A 159 0.08 7.99 2.22
CA GLU A 159 -1.27 8.08 1.69
C GLU A 159 -2.25 8.38 2.80
N VAL A 160 -3.15 9.33 2.51
CA VAL A 160 -4.28 9.67 3.37
C VAL A 160 -5.50 9.80 2.47
N GLY A 161 -6.61 9.25 2.92
CA GLY A 161 -7.87 9.39 2.22
C GLY A 161 -9.05 9.06 3.11
N GLY A 162 -10.23 9.37 2.60
CA GLY A 162 -11.46 8.94 3.22
C GLY A 162 -12.62 8.99 2.25
N CYS A 163 -13.77 8.54 2.74
CA CYS A 163 -15.03 8.59 2.02
C CYS A 163 -16.19 8.81 2.98
N VAL A 164 -17.28 9.35 2.45
CA VAL A 164 -18.58 9.39 3.13
C VAL A 164 -19.56 8.50 2.40
N THR A 165 -19.92 7.41 3.07
CA THR A 165 -20.77 6.34 2.58
C THR A 165 -22.22 6.54 2.97
N VAL A 166 -23.13 6.32 2.02
CA VAL A 166 -24.57 6.36 2.21
C VAL A 166 -25.15 4.98 1.91
N THR A 167 -25.67 4.30 2.93
CA THR A 167 -26.40 3.03 2.75
C THR A 167 -27.90 3.27 2.72
N GLN A 168 -28.57 2.70 1.72
CA GLN A 168 -29.98 2.91 1.41
C GLN A 168 -30.76 1.59 1.49
N SER A 169 -32.00 1.68 1.96
CA SER A 169 -33.06 0.71 1.68
C SER A 169 -34.03 1.35 0.66
N ASP A 170 -34.63 0.57 -0.24
CA ASP A 170 -35.41 1.08 -1.39
C ASP A 170 -36.41 2.18 -1.00
N GLN A 171 -36.11 3.45 -1.35
CA GLN A 171 -36.94 4.63 -1.04
C GLN A 171 -36.99 5.64 -2.20
N SER A 172 -37.91 6.60 -2.10
CA SER A 172 -38.19 7.64 -3.10
C SER A 172 -36.97 8.49 -3.50
N GLU A 173 -36.88 8.83 -4.79
CA GLU A 173 -35.79 9.62 -5.41
C GLU A 173 -35.49 10.96 -4.71
N GLU A 174 -36.51 11.69 -4.21
CA GLU A 174 -36.31 13.00 -3.56
C GLU A 174 -35.47 12.91 -2.28
N LYS A 175 -35.76 11.91 -1.43
CA LYS A 175 -34.98 11.66 -0.20
C LYS A 175 -33.55 11.27 -0.54
N GLN A 176 -33.36 10.50 -1.61
CA GLN A 176 -32.05 10.07 -2.08
C GLN A 176 -31.16 11.27 -2.45
N VAL A 177 -31.70 12.22 -3.22
CA VAL A 177 -31.00 13.45 -3.62
C VAL A 177 -30.61 14.27 -2.39
N GLN A 178 -31.49 14.37 -1.39
CA GLN A 178 -31.23 15.10 -0.16
C GLN A 178 -30.09 14.48 0.68
N VAL A 179 -30.06 13.16 0.81
CA VAL A 179 -29.02 12.45 1.58
C VAL A 179 -27.66 12.57 0.87
N GLN A 180 -27.62 12.41 -0.46
CA GLN A 180 -26.38 12.59 -1.23
C GLN A 180 -25.85 14.03 -1.16
N ALA A 181 -26.73 15.04 -1.22
CA ALA A 181 -26.34 16.43 -1.02
C ALA A 181 -25.74 16.68 0.38
N THR A 182 -26.32 16.05 1.40
CA THR A 182 -25.82 16.13 2.78
C THR A 182 -24.42 15.52 2.90
N ALA A 183 -24.21 14.32 2.34
CA ALA A 183 -22.90 13.67 2.30
C ALA A 183 -21.83 14.54 1.61
N LYS A 184 -22.17 15.17 0.48
CA LYS A 184 -21.28 16.07 -0.25
C LYS A 184 -20.88 17.30 0.57
N VAL A 185 -21.82 17.88 1.32
CA VAL A 185 -21.55 19.02 2.21
C VAL A 185 -20.61 18.65 3.35
N LEU A 186 -20.78 17.45 3.92
CA LEU A 186 -19.89 16.94 4.97
C LEU A 186 -18.45 16.81 4.45
N TRP A 187 -18.27 16.42 3.19
CA TRP A 187 -16.97 16.25 2.55
C TRP A 187 -16.26 17.55 2.13
N MET A 188 -16.97 18.48 1.49
CA MET A 188 -16.35 19.58 0.70
C MET A 188 -16.18 20.92 1.43
N LYS A 189 -16.54 21.05 2.72
CA LYS A 189 -16.58 22.38 3.37
C LYS A 189 -15.19 22.93 3.74
N LYS A 190 -14.47 23.40 2.73
CA LYS A 190 -13.60 24.59 2.84
C LYS A 190 -14.15 25.82 2.09
N THR A 191 -15.17 25.68 1.22
CA THR A 191 -15.56 26.77 0.30
C THR A 191 -17.02 27.25 0.37
N ILE A 192 -17.92 26.63 1.14
CA ILE A 192 -19.33 27.07 1.10
C ILE A 192 -19.89 27.26 2.50
N SER A 193 -20.15 28.51 2.85
CA SER A 193 -21.02 28.93 3.94
C SER A 193 -22.46 28.53 3.65
N THR A 194 -22.77 27.23 3.60
CA THR A 194 -24.15 26.76 3.50
C THR A 194 -24.68 26.47 4.89
N THR A 195 -25.75 27.17 5.26
CA THR A 195 -26.57 26.97 6.44
C THR A 195 -26.92 25.48 6.59
N THR A 196 -26.36 24.83 7.62
CA THR A 196 -26.68 23.45 7.96
C THR A 196 -28.08 23.44 8.56
N SER A 197 -29.10 23.16 7.76
CA SER A 197 -30.40 22.75 8.28
C SER A 197 -30.27 21.27 8.66
N SER A 198 -30.16 21.02 9.96
CA SER A 198 -30.28 19.70 10.57
C SER A 198 -31.69 19.18 10.34
N LYS A 199 -31.96 18.61 9.16
CA LYS A 199 -33.11 17.74 8.94
C LYS A 199 -32.72 16.35 9.44
N GLU A 200 -33.49 15.84 10.40
CA GLU A 200 -33.38 14.45 10.84
C GLU A 200 -33.45 13.53 9.62
N VAL A 201 -32.33 12.86 9.33
CA VAL A 201 -32.29 11.80 8.32
C VAL A 201 -33.08 10.64 8.92
N SER A 202 -34.22 10.28 8.31
CA SER A 202 -35.13 9.27 8.87
C SER A 202 -34.44 7.91 8.99
N SER A 203 -34.93 7.10 9.93
CA SER A 203 -34.43 5.83 10.48
C SER A 203 -33.98 4.72 9.51
N ASP A 204 -34.11 4.92 8.20
CA ASP A 204 -33.90 3.89 7.18
C ASP A 204 -32.68 4.17 6.26
N HIS A 205 -32.00 5.29 6.49
CA HIS A 205 -30.77 5.66 5.81
C HIS A 205 -29.64 5.76 6.85
N SER A 206 -28.45 5.29 6.48
CA SER A 206 -27.26 5.51 7.31
C SER A 206 -26.18 6.23 6.51
N ILE A 207 -25.58 7.23 7.15
CA ILE A 207 -24.38 7.89 6.67
C ILE A 207 -23.23 7.35 7.53
N SER A 208 -22.10 7.07 6.90
CA SER A 208 -20.88 6.67 7.58
C SER A 208 -19.69 7.37 6.96
N PHE A 209 -18.63 7.54 7.74
CA PHE A 209 -17.36 7.99 7.24
C PHE A 209 -16.31 6.92 7.51
N ASN A 210 -15.52 6.62 6.49
CA ASN A 210 -14.33 5.79 6.60
C ASN A 210 -13.12 6.63 6.20
N GLY A 211 -12.05 6.55 6.96
CA GLY A 211 -10.80 7.25 6.70
C GLY A 211 -9.61 6.35 6.93
N TYR A 212 -8.50 6.68 6.29
CA TYR A 212 -7.24 5.99 6.47
C TYR A 212 -6.07 6.96 6.39
N ASP A 213 -5.02 6.64 7.15
CA ASP A 213 -3.77 7.38 7.20
C ASP A 213 -2.63 6.38 7.38
N THR A 214 -1.87 6.16 6.30
CA THR A 214 -0.76 5.19 6.27
C THR A 214 0.43 5.65 7.10
N LEU A 215 0.68 6.97 7.17
CA LEU A 215 1.77 7.54 7.97
C LEU A 215 1.51 7.35 9.46
N ARG A 216 0.25 7.52 9.89
CA ARG A 216 -0.17 7.25 11.28
C ARG A 216 -0.54 5.78 11.53
N GLN A 217 -0.53 4.95 10.49
CA GLN A 217 -0.93 3.54 10.50
C GLN A 217 -2.33 3.30 11.11
N ARG A 218 -3.30 4.15 10.76
CA ARG A 218 -4.65 4.15 11.33
C ARG A 218 -5.72 4.09 10.26
N THR A 219 -6.78 3.36 10.59
CA THR A 219 -8.10 3.49 9.96
C THR A 219 -9.04 4.10 10.97
N GLU A 220 -10.02 4.84 10.47
CA GLU A 220 -11.03 5.52 11.26
C GLU A 220 -12.39 5.21 10.63
N GLU A 221 -13.35 4.80 11.45
CA GLU A 221 -14.70 4.51 10.99
C GLU A 221 -15.69 5.09 11.99
N VAL A 222 -16.68 5.82 11.48
CA VAL A 222 -17.88 6.21 12.22
C VAL A 222 -19.11 5.83 11.43
N LYS A 223 -20.02 5.13 12.09
CA LYS A 223 -21.29 4.68 11.53
C LYS A 223 -22.41 5.26 12.37
N GLY A 224 -23.45 5.79 11.73
CA GLY A 224 -24.71 6.11 12.40
C GLY A 224 -25.30 7.45 12.02
N THR A 225 -26.15 7.96 12.90
CA THR A 225 -26.91 9.21 12.68
C THR A 225 -26.20 10.45 13.22
N ASN A 226 -25.03 10.30 13.86
CA ASN A 226 -24.28 11.43 14.42
C ASN A 226 -23.52 12.20 13.33
N LEU A 227 -24.26 13.06 12.61
CA LEU A 227 -23.72 13.86 11.52
C LEU A 227 -22.62 14.83 11.96
N GLU A 228 -22.64 15.28 13.22
CA GLU A 228 -21.61 16.17 13.74
C GLU A 228 -20.27 15.44 13.89
N GLU A 229 -20.28 14.20 14.38
CA GLU A 229 -19.08 13.37 14.48
C GLU A 229 -18.53 13.00 13.10
N ILE A 230 -19.41 12.63 12.16
CA ILE A 230 -19.05 12.39 10.75
C ILE A 230 -18.40 13.64 10.13
N HIS A 231 -18.99 14.81 10.38
CA HIS A 231 -18.44 16.09 9.91
C HIS A 231 -17.05 16.36 10.50
N GLN A 232 -16.87 16.19 11.81
CA GLN A 232 -15.59 16.41 12.48
C GLN A 232 -14.49 15.49 11.94
N MET A 233 -14.82 14.21 11.71
CA MET A 233 -13.87 13.24 11.15
C MET A 233 -13.53 13.54 9.69
N SER A 234 -14.53 13.89 8.87
CA SER A 234 -14.30 14.29 7.48
C SER A 234 -13.42 15.54 7.39
N LYS A 235 -13.67 16.55 8.24
CA LYS A 235 -12.83 17.75 8.32
C LYS A 235 -11.40 17.41 8.74
N ALA A 236 -11.21 16.60 9.78
CA ALA A 236 -9.88 16.17 10.22
C ALA A 236 -9.14 15.35 9.14
N CYS A 237 -9.86 14.57 8.33
CA CYS A 237 -9.32 13.90 7.15
C CYS A 237 -8.85 14.90 6.10
N MET A 238 -9.67 15.88 5.73
CA MET A 238 -9.31 16.90 4.75
C MET A 238 -8.13 17.77 5.21
N ASP A 239 -8.06 18.09 6.51
CA ASP A 239 -6.90 18.79 7.09
C ASP A 239 -5.62 17.94 6.97
N ARG A 240 -5.69 16.62 7.18
CA ARG A 240 -4.56 15.71 6.95
C ARG A 240 -4.16 15.64 5.49
N ILE A 241 -5.13 15.51 4.58
CA ILE A 241 -4.88 15.53 3.12
C ILE A 241 -4.13 16.80 2.73
N GLY A 242 -4.59 17.97 3.20
CA GLY A 242 -3.97 19.26 2.89
C GLY A 242 -2.56 19.46 3.46
N ASN A 243 -2.19 18.72 4.50
CA ASN A 243 -0.88 18.82 5.18
C ASN A 243 0.04 17.62 4.91
N LEU A 244 -0.38 16.63 4.11
CA LEU A 244 0.35 15.38 3.98
C LEU A 244 1.77 15.56 3.45
N GLN A 245 1.93 16.38 2.40
CA GLN A 245 3.24 16.62 1.80
C GLN A 245 4.24 17.19 2.83
N ALA A 246 3.87 18.25 3.54
CA ALA A 246 4.72 18.85 4.56
C ALA A 246 5.05 17.85 5.69
N THR A 247 4.09 16.99 6.06
CA THR A 247 4.28 15.97 7.08
C THR A 247 5.27 14.88 6.61
N VAL A 248 5.19 14.46 5.34
CA VAL A 248 6.11 13.49 4.73
C VAL A 248 7.52 14.06 4.66
N GLU A 249 7.67 15.30 4.17
CA GLU A 249 8.97 15.99 4.09
C GLU A 249 9.61 16.13 5.47
N GLN A 250 8.84 16.53 6.49
CA GLN A 250 9.33 16.60 7.86
C GLN A 250 9.76 15.23 8.40
N THR A 251 8.97 14.18 8.14
CA THR A 251 9.30 12.81 8.60
C THR A 251 10.59 12.29 7.96
N ILE A 252 10.83 12.60 6.67
CA ILE A 252 12.09 12.27 5.97
C ILE A 252 13.27 12.94 6.66
N LEU A 253 13.15 14.22 7.00
CA LEU A 253 14.19 14.98 7.70
C LEU A 253 14.45 14.44 9.10
N ASP A 254 13.41 14.14 9.88
CA ASP A 254 13.52 13.62 11.25
C ASP A 254 14.20 12.24 11.29
N LEU A 255 14.05 11.46 10.23
CA LEU A 255 14.72 10.16 10.06
C LEU A 255 16.15 10.30 9.50
N GLY A 256 16.58 11.50 9.10
CA GLY A 256 17.89 11.73 8.49
C GLY A 256 18.06 11.10 7.10
N LEU A 257 16.94 10.81 6.42
CA LEU A 257 16.93 10.25 5.07
C LEU A 257 17.36 11.34 4.07
N GLY A 258 18.25 10.99 3.14
CA GLY A 258 18.81 11.94 2.15
C GLY A 258 20.22 12.46 2.49
N THR A 259 20.86 11.92 3.53
CA THR A 259 22.30 12.13 3.78
C THR A 259 23.15 11.09 3.03
N ASP A 260 24.35 11.47 2.57
CA ASP A 260 25.26 10.61 1.78
C ASP A 260 25.73 9.33 2.51
N ALA A 261 25.45 9.21 3.81
CA ALA A 261 25.87 8.09 4.64
C ALA A 261 25.20 6.75 4.25
N GLY A 262 24.08 6.80 3.51
CA GLY A 262 23.23 5.64 3.26
C GLY A 262 22.52 5.17 4.54
N VAL A 263 21.62 4.20 4.42
CA VAL A 263 20.85 3.67 5.56
C VAL A 263 21.27 2.23 5.80
N SER A 264 21.56 1.90 7.06
CA SER A 264 21.91 0.53 7.44
C SER A 264 20.65 -0.32 7.58
N VAL A 265 20.79 -1.64 7.44
CA VAL A 265 19.65 -2.57 7.62
C VAL A 265 19.00 -2.44 9.01
N LYS A 266 19.77 -2.02 10.02
CA LYS A 266 19.29 -1.80 11.40
C LYS A 266 18.36 -0.61 11.52
N ASP A 267 18.45 0.36 10.62
CA ASP A 267 17.61 1.55 10.61
C ASP A 267 16.25 1.31 9.93
N PHE A 268 16.08 0.19 9.23
CA PHE A 268 14.83 -0.14 8.54
C PHE A 268 13.67 -0.42 9.49
N ALA A 269 13.93 -0.98 10.68
CA ALA A 269 12.87 -1.14 11.67
C ALA A 269 12.24 0.22 12.04
N ARG A 270 13.07 1.24 12.28
CA ARG A 270 12.61 2.60 12.59
C ARG A 270 11.86 3.25 11.44
N LEU A 271 12.32 3.03 10.20
CA LEU A 271 11.65 3.52 8.99
C LEU A 271 10.26 2.87 8.80
N CYS A 272 10.17 1.57 9.01
CA CYS A 272 8.93 0.83 8.92
C CYS A 272 7.94 1.26 10.02
N GLU A 273 8.43 1.48 11.23
CA GLU A 273 7.65 2.01 12.36
C GLU A 273 7.17 3.45 12.14
N SER A 274 7.89 4.26 11.36
CA SER A 274 7.50 5.65 11.11
C SER A 274 6.28 5.81 10.19
N GLY A 275 5.81 4.72 9.57
CA GLY A 275 4.69 4.73 8.61
C GLY A 275 5.04 5.36 7.25
N LEU A 276 6.33 5.67 7.01
CA LEU A 276 6.79 6.31 5.78
C LEU A 276 6.98 5.31 4.63
N VAL A 277 6.91 4.00 4.91
CA VAL A 277 6.89 2.95 3.88
C VAL A 277 5.47 2.76 3.39
N VAL A 278 5.21 3.01 2.11
CA VAL A 278 3.88 2.84 1.51
C VAL A 278 3.76 1.56 0.70
N GLN A 279 4.88 1.05 0.18
CA GLN A 279 4.88 -0.12 -0.68
C GLN A 279 6.21 -0.87 -0.60
N LEU A 280 6.12 -2.19 -0.64
CA LEU A 280 7.25 -3.11 -0.84
C LEU A 280 7.47 -3.31 -2.33
N ILE A 281 8.74 -3.22 -2.74
CA ILE A 281 9.17 -3.51 -4.11
C ILE A 281 9.81 -4.90 -4.09
N LEU A 282 9.19 -5.84 -4.79
CA LEU A 282 9.68 -7.20 -4.91
C LEU A 282 10.25 -7.42 -6.31
N ALA A 283 11.45 -8.00 -6.36
CA ALA A 283 12.07 -8.42 -7.60
C ALA A 283 12.17 -9.96 -7.65
N PRO A 284 12.00 -10.56 -8.83
CA PRO A 284 12.19 -12.00 -8.99
C PRO A 284 13.67 -12.36 -8.90
N TYR A 285 13.99 -13.50 -8.27
CA TYR A 285 15.38 -13.99 -8.24
C TYR A 285 15.93 -14.25 -9.65
N SER A 286 15.06 -14.65 -10.59
CA SER A 286 15.42 -14.95 -11.98
C SER A 286 15.99 -13.76 -12.77
N LYS A 287 15.95 -12.55 -12.22
CA LYS A 287 16.53 -11.34 -12.82
C LYS A 287 17.85 -10.91 -12.18
N LEU A 288 18.30 -11.58 -11.11
CA LEU A 288 19.61 -11.31 -10.51
C LEU A 288 20.71 -11.84 -11.42
N ALA A 289 21.74 -11.02 -11.64
CA ALA A 289 22.87 -11.39 -12.48
C ALA A 289 23.53 -12.71 -12.02
N GLU A 290 23.71 -12.86 -10.71
CA GLU A 290 24.28 -14.08 -10.11
C GLU A 290 23.39 -15.31 -10.31
N TYR A 291 22.07 -15.16 -10.16
CA TYR A 291 21.12 -16.26 -10.39
C TYR A 291 21.22 -16.73 -11.85
N VAL A 292 21.15 -15.78 -12.79
CA VAL A 292 21.21 -16.07 -14.24
C VAL A 292 22.54 -16.74 -14.61
N ALA A 293 23.66 -16.29 -14.05
CA ALA A 293 24.97 -16.88 -14.31
C ALA A 293 25.04 -18.36 -13.87
N LEU A 294 24.51 -18.67 -12.68
CA LEU A 294 24.56 -20.01 -12.10
C LEU A 294 23.62 -20.99 -12.82
N THR A 295 22.44 -20.55 -13.26
CA THR A 295 21.49 -21.43 -13.98
C THR A 295 21.86 -21.61 -15.46
N SER A 296 22.47 -20.60 -16.09
CA SER A 296 22.92 -20.68 -17.48
C SER A 296 24.14 -21.61 -17.63
N SER A 297 25.04 -21.61 -16.64
CA SER A 297 26.22 -22.49 -16.64
C SER A 297 25.83 -23.96 -16.54
N HIS A 298 24.79 -24.28 -15.76
CA HIS A 298 24.31 -25.65 -15.63
C HIS A 298 23.62 -26.17 -16.92
N SER A 299 23.08 -25.28 -17.74
CA SER A 299 22.42 -25.63 -19.01
C SER A 299 23.42 -26.05 -20.10
N LEU A 300 24.68 -25.62 -20.00
CA LEU A 300 25.75 -25.95 -20.94
C LEU A 300 26.43 -27.30 -20.64
N ASP A 301 26.36 -27.78 -19.40
CA ASP A 301 26.95 -29.07 -18.98
C ASP A 301 26.02 -30.28 -19.26
N ILE A 302 24.83 -30.06 -19.82
CA ILE A 302 23.81 -31.09 -20.12
C ILE A 302 23.62 -31.29 -21.65
N GLN A 303 24.41 -30.61 -22.50
CA GLN A 303 24.53 -30.91 -23.93
C GLN A 303 25.77 -31.75 -24.24
#